data_AF-A0A4Q3Z8X0-F1
#
_entry.id   AF-A0A4Q3Z8X0-F1
#
_cell.length_a   1.000
_cell.length_b   1.000
_cell.length_c   1.000
_cell.angle_alpha   90.00
_cell.angle_beta   90.00
_cell.angle_gamma   90.00
#
_symmetry.space_group_name_H-M   'P 1'
#
loop_
_entity.id
_entity.type
_entity.pdbx_description
1 polymer ?
#
loop_
_entity_poly.entity_id
_entity_poly.type
_entity_poly.pdbx_seq_one_letter_code
_entity_poly.pdbx_strand_id
1 'polypeptide(L)'
;MQSLGLLLHNAAQNLKREFEHNVRPHGLTLLQWRVLAVLAQDDGQTQTALGARVDASPMTVSDVLERLETGGLIAREVDPSDSRAKRVQITPEGRRKVDCMRGIAAKVYERAAEGISDPDRDAMIRALTQMVSNLETLDDKAKEKSQMSGARNRIEVVPEAPEETAPVVRKPRRWRRRLLMLSVPLMLAAGGGYAWLAGGRYVATDNAYVHQPLVPVSADIAGRIIEVDLVQNQHIEAGSVVFRLDPEPYRIALEKSDAALDAARQSVGQLRTAYATAVARQDAAEAIADVRDRELRRQQSLAGRGVSSSTSLDEATIAAQMARNEVALAKEGVNAAAAALGGNPEIETDDVPAVRVALAQREAAARDLANTTVRAPVAGVLSQTDGLNVGRYVSAGAMVASVAQTGETWIEANLKETQLAGLKAGQAAKVTIDAYPDLVLHGTVESIGGTTGSQLSLIPAQNATGNWVKVVQRVPVRIHVETDADGPLRSGMSAHVSVDGGHTRLDDLL
;
A
#
# COMPACT_ATOMS: atom_id res chain seq x y z
N MET A 1 -25.68 23.03 4.66
CA MET A 1 -25.39 24.44 5.02
C MET A 1 -23.88 24.61 5.05
N GLN A 2 -23.31 25.55 4.31
CA GLN A 2 -21.88 25.86 4.42
C GLN A 2 -21.62 26.52 5.78
N SER A 3 -20.56 26.12 6.48
CA SER A 3 -20.22 26.71 7.78
C SER A 3 -19.68 28.13 7.61
N LEU A 4 -20.07 29.04 8.52
CA LEU A 4 -19.62 30.45 8.51
C LEU A 4 -18.09 30.56 8.48
N GLY A 5 -17.39 29.71 9.26
CA GLY A 5 -15.93 29.69 9.27
C GLY A 5 -15.31 29.32 7.92
N LEU A 6 -15.91 28.39 7.17
CA LEU A 6 -15.43 28.01 5.85
C LEU A 6 -15.68 29.13 4.82
N LEU A 7 -16.82 29.81 4.90
CA LEU A 7 -17.12 30.97 4.06
C LEU A 7 -16.15 32.13 4.31
N LEU A 8 -15.87 32.44 5.58
CA LEU A 8 -14.89 33.48 5.94
C LEU A 8 -13.48 33.13 5.46
N HIS A 9 -13.07 31.87 5.62
CA HIS A 9 -11.78 31.39 5.11
C HIS A 9 -11.69 31.52 3.59
N ASN A 10 -12.70 31.02 2.87
CA ASN A 10 -12.71 31.06 1.40
C ASN A 10 -12.77 32.49 0.86
N ALA A 11 -13.58 33.36 1.46
CA ALA A 11 -13.64 34.78 1.11
C ALA A 11 -12.29 35.47 1.32
N ALA A 12 -11.63 35.23 2.47
CA ALA A 12 -10.31 35.78 2.76
C ALA A 12 -9.24 35.27 1.79
N GLN A 13 -9.25 33.98 1.44
CA GLN A 13 -8.29 33.42 0.48
C GLN A 13 -8.52 33.96 -0.95
N ASN A 14 -9.78 34.12 -1.38
CA ASN A 14 -10.09 34.67 -2.69
C ASN A 14 -9.74 36.17 -2.78
N LEU A 15 -10.05 36.96 -1.74
CA LEU A 15 -9.61 38.36 -1.65
C LEU A 15 -8.08 38.48 -1.68
N LYS A 16 -7.37 37.61 -0.95
CA LYS A 16 -5.91 37.56 -0.97
C LYS A 16 -5.37 37.25 -2.37
N ARG A 17 -5.91 36.23 -3.06
CA ARG A 17 -5.50 35.86 -4.42
C ARG A 17 -5.74 36.99 -5.41
N GLU A 18 -6.91 37.61 -5.35
CA GLU A 18 -7.27 38.71 -6.24
C GLU A 18 -6.37 39.93 -6.00
N PHE A 19 -6.11 40.25 -4.73
CA PHE A 19 -5.17 41.31 -4.37
C PHE A 19 -3.74 41.00 -4.83
N GLU A 20 -3.24 39.78 -4.63
CA GLU A 20 -1.92 39.36 -5.12
C GLU A 20 -1.80 39.46 -6.64
N HIS A 21 -2.84 39.07 -7.38
CA HIS A 21 -2.88 39.16 -8.83
C HIS A 21 -2.74 40.62 -9.30
N ASN A 22 -3.41 41.54 -8.62
CA ASN A 22 -3.41 42.97 -8.97
C ASN A 22 -2.16 43.73 -8.48
N VAL A 23 -1.43 43.23 -7.47
CA VAL A 23 -0.22 43.89 -6.93
C VAL A 23 1.07 43.45 -7.63
N ARG A 24 1.14 42.21 -8.16
CA ARG A 24 2.33 41.69 -8.86
C ARG A 24 2.84 42.59 -10.01
N PRO A 25 2.00 43.18 -10.88
CA PRO A 25 2.45 44.10 -11.93
C PRO A 25 3.15 45.36 -11.41
N HIS A 26 2.95 45.72 -10.15
CA HIS A 26 3.56 46.90 -9.52
C HIS A 26 4.90 46.62 -8.85
N GLY A 27 5.45 45.40 -9.02
CA GLY A 27 6.81 45.04 -8.58
C GLY A 27 6.95 44.78 -7.08
N LEU A 28 5.85 44.55 -6.36
CA LEU A 28 5.85 44.23 -4.93
C LEU A 28 5.34 42.81 -4.69
N THR A 29 5.99 42.10 -3.78
CA THR A 29 5.47 40.86 -3.19
C THR A 29 4.49 41.17 -2.06
N LEU A 30 3.62 40.21 -1.69
CA LEU A 30 2.64 40.42 -0.62
C LEU A 30 3.31 40.79 0.72
N LEU A 31 4.46 40.18 1.03
CA LEU A 31 5.19 40.48 2.26
C LEU A 31 5.84 41.87 2.24
N GLN A 32 6.40 42.28 1.09
CA GLN A 32 6.90 43.66 0.90
C GLN A 32 5.78 44.69 1.06
N TRP A 33 4.59 44.42 0.50
CA TRP A 33 3.42 45.25 0.70
C TRP A 33 3.02 45.35 2.17
N ARG A 34 2.89 44.22 2.88
CA ARG A 34 2.52 44.20 4.31
C ARG A 34 3.50 45.01 5.15
N VAL A 35 4.80 44.88 4.87
CA VAL A 35 5.85 45.65 5.53
C VAL A 35 5.67 47.16 5.29
N LEU A 36 5.47 47.60 4.04
CA LEU A 36 5.23 49.01 3.73
C LEU A 36 3.91 49.55 4.33
N ALA A 37 2.85 48.74 4.33
CA ALA A 37 1.55 49.12 4.89
C ALA A 37 1.61 49.33 6.41
N VAL A 38 2.36 48.48 7.13
CA VAL A 38 2.60 48.64 8.57
C VAL A 38 3.43 49.90 8.85
N LEU A 39 4.51 50.12 8.09
CA LEU A 39 5.36 51.33 8.25
C LEU A 39 4.62 52.63 7.90
N ALA A 40 3.66 52.58 6.98
CA ALA A 40 2.83 53.75 6.64
C ALA A 40 1.83 54.12 7.74
N GLN A 41 1.43 53.17 8.59
CA GLN A 41 0.54 53.40 9.74
C GLN A 41 1.32 53.81 10.99
N ASP A 42 2.47 53.20 11.22
CA ASP A 42 3.29 53.39 12.41
C ASP A 42 4.76 53.25 12.03
N ASP A 43 5.40 54.41 11.80
CA ASP A 43 6.71 54.55 11.18
C ASP A 43 7.85 54.44 12.21
N GLY A 44 9.08 54.16 11.76
CA GLY A 44 10.26 54.14 12.64
C GLY A 44 10.35 52.90 13.55
N GLN A 45 9.82 51.75 13.11
CA GLN A 45 9.84 50.50 13.88
C GLN A 45 11.17 49.76 13.77
N THR A 46 11.48 48.97 14.80
CA THR A 46 12.61 48.03 14.74
C THR A 46 12.25 46.82 13.89
N GLN A 47 13.26 46.19 13.27
CA GLN A 47 13.09 44.98 12.45
C GLN A 47 12.37 43.84 13.20
N THR A 48 12.67 43.67 14.50
CA THR A 48 12.03 42.67 15.36
C THR A 48 10.55 42.94 15.57
N ALA A 49 10.18 44.20 15.83
CA ALA A 49 8.78 44.61 15.99
C ALA A 49 7.98 44.43 14.69
N LEU A 50 8.62 44.76 13.56
CA LEU A 50 8.01 44.63 12.24
C LEU A 50 7.74 43.17 11.89
N GLY A 51 8.69 42.26 12.18
CA GLY A 51 8.52 40.81 11.98
C GLY A 51 7.34 40.23 12.76
N ALA A 52 7.15 40.67 14.01
CA ALA A 52 5.99 40.26 14.81
C ALA A 52 4.66 40.76 14.22
N ARG A 53 4.61 41.97 13.67
CA ARG A 53 3.38 42.55 13.09
C ARG A 53 3.00 41.97 11.73
N VAL A 54 3.98 41.59 10.92
CA VAL A 54 3.74 40.97 9.61
C VAL A 54 3.69 39.44 9.66
N ASP A 55 3.78 38.85 10.85
CA ASP A 55 3.80 37.40 11.09
C ASP A 55 4.85 36.69 10.22
N ALA A 56 6.09 37.19 10.31
CA ALA A 56 7.22 36.68 9.53
C ALA A 56 8.49 36.59 10.37
N SER A 57 9.33 35.60 10.08
CA SER A 57 10.57 35.38 10.83
C SER A 57 11.54 36.57 10.68
N PRO A 58 12.39 36.85 11.69
CA PRO A 58 13.35 37.95 11.63
C PRO A 58 14.30 37.90 10.41
N MET A 59 14.66 36.69 9.95
CA MET A 59 15.47 36.50 8.73
C MET A 59 14.68 36.90 7.47
N THR A 60 13.44 36.42 7.33
CA THR A 60 12.59 36.75 6.17
C THR A 60 12.33 38.26 6.08
N VAL A 61 12.14 38.91 7.22
CA VAL A 61 11.97 40.37 7.27
C VAL A 61 13.27 41.08 6.89
N SER A 62 14.44 40.55 7.27
CA SER A 62 15.74 41.12 6.88
C SER A 62 15.88 41.23 5.36
N ASP A 63 15.63 40.13 4.65
CA ASP A 63 15.78 40.06 3.18
C ASP A 63 14.75 40.97 2.47
N VAL A 64 13.55 41.06 3.02
CA VAL A 64 12.49 41.94 2.51
C VAL A 64 12.87 43.42 2.69
N LEU A 65 13.41 43.78 3.85
CA LEU A 65 13.87 45.13 4.12
C LEU A 65 15.04 45.53 3.22
N GLU A 66 16.00 44.64 2.98
CA GLU A 66 17.11 44.91 2.06
C GLU A 66 16.62 45.20 0.64
N ARG A 67 15.63 44.45 0.14
CA ARG A 67 15.03 44.67 -1.19
C ARG A 67 14.23 45.96 -1.27
N LEU A 68 13.51 46.32 -0.21
CA LEU A 68 12.74 47.57 -0.14
C LEU A 68 13.64 48.80 -0.03
N GLU A 69 14.78 48.69 0.67
CA GLU A 69 15.78 49.74 0.77
C GLU A 69 16.53 49.91 -0.56
N THR A 70 16.92 48.81 -1.21
CA THR A 70 17.51 48.84 -2.57
C THR A 70 16.56 49.49 -3.58
N GLY A 71 15.25 49.28 -3.41
CA GLY A 71 14.20 49.90 -4.23
C GLY A 71 13.85 51.34 -3.84
N GLY A 72 14.55 51.95 -2.86
CA GLY A 72 14.31 53.33 -2.42
C GLY A 72 13.01 53.56 -1.64
N LEU A 73 12.29 52.50 -1.25
CA LEU A 73 10.96 52.58 -0.63
C LEU A 73 11.02 52.74 0.90
N ILE A 74 12.14 52.38 1.52
CA ILE A 74 12.40 52.55 2.96
C ILE A 74 13.86 53.00 3.19
N ALA A 75 14.14 53.53 4.37
CA ALA A 75 15.47 53.85 4.85
C ALA A 75 15.70 53.18 6.23
N ARG A 76 16.91 52.71 6.49
CA ARG A 76 17.28 52.12 7.79
C ARG A 76 18.29 53.01 8.51
N GLU A 77 17.90 53.50 9.69
CA GLU A 77 18.76 54.31 10.56
C GLU A 77 19.10 53.55 11.85
N VAL A 78 20.26 53.83 12.43
CA VAL A 78 20.66 53.24 13.73
C VAL A 78 19.78 53.85 14.82
N ASP A 79 19.25 53.02 15.72
CA ASP A 79 18.42 53.49 16.83
C ASP A 79 19.27 54.36 17.79
N PRO A 80 18.82 55.59 18.13
CA PRO A 80 19.53 56.46 19.06
C PRO A 80 19.74 55.87 20.47
N SER A 81 18.90 54.91 20.87
CA SER A 81 18.91 54.28 22.20
C SER A 81 19.65 52.93 22.21
N ASP A 82 19.83 52.29 21.05
CA ASP A 82 20.50 50.99 20.92
C ASP A 82 21.25 50.90 19.57
N SER A 83 22.58 50.98 19.62
CA SER A 83 23.43 50.90 18.43
C SER A 83 23.38 49.55 17.70
N ARG A 84 22.75 48.53 18.30
CA ARG A 84 22.54 47.20 17.70
C ARG A 84 21.19 47.08 16.98
N ALA A 85 20.27 48.01 17.20
CA ALA A 85 18.96 48.03 16.56
C ALA A 85 18.94 49.03 15.39
N LYS A 86 18.28 48.65 14.29
CA LYS A 86 17.99 49.55 13.17
C LYS A 86 16.50 49.86 13.14
N ARG A 87 16.15 51.13 13.07
CA ARG A 87 14.78 51.60 12.81
C ARG A 87 14.56 51.74 11.32
N VAL A 88 13.44 51.23 10.87
CA VAL A 88 13.00 51.29 9.49
C VAL A 88 12.03 52.44 9.35
N GLN A 89 12.32 53.37 8.44
CA GLN A 89 11.47 54.49 8.10
C GLN A 89 10.99 54.37 6.66
N ILE A 90 9.75 54.75 6.37
CA ILE A 90 9.23 54.75 5.01
C ILE A 90 9.61 56.06 4.28
N THR A 91 10.14 55.95 3.05
CA THR A 91 10.50 57.12 2.25
C THR A 91 9.27 57.79 1.62
N PRO A 92 9.36 59.03 1.11
CA PRO A 92 8.28 59.64 0.33
C PRO A 92 7.89 58.86 -0.92
N GLU A 93 8.81 58.08 -1.50
CA GLU A 93 8.51 57.17 -2.60
C GLU A 93 7.76 55.92 -2.11
N GLY A 94 8.19 55.35 -0.97
CA GLY A 94 7.46 54.29 -0.27
C GLY A 94 6.02 54.66 0.05
N ARG A 95 5.78 55.87 0.59
CA ARG A 95 4.42 56.36 0.90
C ARG A 95 3.55 56.49 -0.36
N ARG A 96 4.08 57.06 -1.44
CA ARG A 96 3.38 57.14 -2.74
C ARG A 96 3.04 55.76 -3.30
N LYS A 97 3.95 54.80 -3.15
CA LYS A 97 3.73 53.41 -3.53
C LYS A 97 2.62 52.79 -2.69
N VAL A 98 2.57 53.08 -1.38
CA VAL A 98 1.51 52.60 -0.49
C VAL A 98 0.14 53.16 -0.85
N ASP A 99 0.05 54.46 -1.15
CA ASP A 99 -1.21 55.09 -1.54
C ASP A 99 -1.74 54.53 -2.88
N CYS A 100 -0.84 54.27 -3.84
CA CYS A 100 -1.18 53.58 -5.08
C CYS A 100 -1.77 52.18 -4.81
N MET A 101 -1.13 51.39 -3.95
CA MET A 101 -1.59 50.04 -3.60
C MET A 101 -2.91 50.07 -2.81
N ARG A 102 -3.13 51.09 -1.97
CA ARG A 102 -4.42 51.28 -1.26
C ARG A 102 -5.56 51.52 -2.25
N GLY A 103 -5.31 52.25 -3.34
CA GLY A 103 -6.28 52.41 -4.43
C GLY A 103 -6.61 51.10 -5.17
N ILE A 104 -5.64 50.19 -5.29
CA ILE A 104 -5.86 48.86 -5.86
C ILE A 104 -6.68 47.98 -4.90
N ALA A 105 -6.33 48.01 -3.61
CA ALA A 105 -7.09 47.30 -2.58
C ALA A 105 -8.57 47.76 -2.57
N ALA A 106 -8.81 49.07 -2.64
CA ALA A 106 -10.17 49.63 -2.70
C ALA A 106 -10.96 49.09 -3.89
N LYS A 107 -10.38 49.01 -5.09
CA LYS A 107 -11.02 48.43 -6.28
C LYS A 107 -11.33 46.94 -6.13
N VAL A 108 -10.42 46.17 -5.52
CA VAL A 108 -10.63 44.75 -5.23
C VAL A 108 -11.79 44.57 -4.25
N TYR A 109 -11.88 45.42 -3.22
CA TYR A 109 -12.99 45.40 -2.26
C TYR A 109 -14.32 45.86 -2.88
N GLU A 110 -14.32 46.90 -3.71
CA GLU A 110 -15.51 47.36 -4.44
C GLU A 110 -16.09 46.25 -5.31
N ARG A 111 -15.22 45.53 -6.04
CA ARG A 111 -15.62 44.39 -6.86
C ARG A 111 -16.11 43.20 -6.02
N ALA A 112 -15.44 42.91 -4.90
CA ALA A 112 -15.88 41.84 -4.00
C ALA A 112 -17.21 42.15 -3.30
N ALA A 113 -17.58 43.42 -3.20
CA ALA A 113 -18.83 43.88 -2.59
C ALA A 113 -19.90 44.27 -3.62
N GLU A 114 -19.69 43.97 -4.90
CA GLU A 114 -20.67 44.15 -5.96
C GLU A 114 -21.94 43.33 -5.66
N GLY A 115 -23.10 43.98 -5.68
CA GLY A 115 -24.38 43.34 -5.34
C GLY A 115 -24.71 43.26 -3.86
N ILE A 116 -23.87 43.80 -2.97
CA ILE A 116 -24.14 43.92 -1.52
C ILE A 116 -24.56 45.37 -1.21
N SER A 117 -25.71 45.54 -0.54
CA SER A 117 -26.20 46.87 -0.15
C SER A 117 -25.31 47.52 0.93
N ASP A 118 -25.24 48.85 0.99
CA ASP A 118 -24.45 49.56 2.01
C ASP A 118 -24.90 49.20 3.45
N PRO A 119 -26.21 49.08 3.77
CA PRO A 119 -26.65 48.62 5.10
C PRO A 119 -26.16 47.21 5.46
N ASP A 120 -26.15 46.28 4.49
CA ASP A 120 -25.68 44.91 4.71
C ASP A 120 -24.16 44.86 4.88
N ARG A 121 -23.44 45.71 4.15
CA ARG A 121 -21.99 45.89 4.29
C ARG A 121 -21.65 46.40 5.69
N ASP A 122 -22.35 47.41 6.17
CA ASP A 122 -22.13 47.96 7.50
C ASP A 122 -22.49 46.94 8.60
N ALA A 123 -23.55 46.16 8.40
CA ALA A 123 -23.92 45.07 9.30
C ALA A 123 -22.84 43.98 9.36
N MET A 124 -22.28 43.60 8.21
CA MET A 124 -21.19 42.63 8.11
C MET A 124 -19.92 43.16 8.78
N ILE A 125 -19.56 44.43 8.55
CA ILE A 125 -18.39 45.07 9.19
C ILE A 125 -18.55 45.06 10.71
N ARG A 126 -19.71 45.47 11.24
CA ARG A 126 -19.97 45.42 12.69
C ARG A 126 -19.86 44.01 13.25
N ALA A 127 -20.46 43.01 12.60
CA ALA A 127 -20.43 41.63 13.05
C ALA A 127 -19.01 41.06 13.06
N LEU A 128 -18.24 41.26 11.98
CA LEU A 128 -16.86 40.81 11.89
C LEU A 128 -15.95 41.55 12.88
N THR A 129 -16.16 42.85 13.09
CA THR A 129 -15.41 43.63 14.09
C THR A 129 -15.65 43.10 15.49
N GLN A 130 -16.91 42.77 15.83
CA GLN A 130 -17.23 42.13 17.10
C GLN A 130 -16.59 40.74 17.23
N MET A 131 -16.57 39.95 16.15
CA MET A 131 -15.90 38.64 16.14
C MET A 131 -14.39 38.77 16.38
N VAL A 132 -13.72 39.72 15.71
CA VAL A 132 -12.28 39.99 15.92
C VAL A 132 -12.02 40.43 17.36
N SER A 133 -12.81 41.36 17.89
CA SER A 133 -12.69 41.80 19.30
C SER A 133 -12.88 40.64 20.29
N ASN A 134 -13.86 39.76 20.04
CA ASN A 134 -14.07 38.57 20.86
C ASN A 134 -12.87 37.61 20.83
N LEU A 135 -12.17 37.51 19.69
CA LEU A 135 -10.99 36.65 19.55
C LEU A 135 -9.73 37.27 20.17
N GLU A 136 -9.53 38.58 20.03
CA GLU A 136 -8.41 39.30 20.68
C GLU A 136 -8.52 39.23 22.22
N THR A 137 -9.74 39.38 22.76
CA THR A 137 -9.97 39.21 24.21
C THR A 137 -9.78 37.77 24.70
N LEU A 138 -9.92 36.76 23.84
CA LEU A 138 -9.59 35.37 24.17
C LEU A 138 -8.08 35.15 24.20
N ASP A 139 -7.33 35.76 23.28
CA ASP A 139 -5.87 35.71 23.26
C ASP A 139 -5.25 36.44 24.46
N ASP A 140 -5.82 37.58 24.87
CA ASP A 140 -5.38 38.30 26.07
C ASP A 140 -5.65 37.49 27.34
N LYS A 141 -6.82 36.84 27.44
CA LYS A 141 -7.13 35.90 28.53
C LYS A 141 -6.27 34.64 28.49
N ALA A 142 -5.88 34.16 27.32
CA ALA A 142 -4.96 33.03 27.15
C ALA A 142 -3.52 33.38 27.54
N LYS A 143 -3.07 34.61 27.26
CA LYS A 143 -1.79 35.17 27.72
C LYS A 143 -1.78 35.37 29.24
N GLU A 144 -2.88 35.84 29.84
CA GLU A 144 -3.05 35.92 31.30
C GLU A 144 -3.04 34.54 31.97
N LYS A 145 -3.71 33.53 31.38
CA LYS A 145 -3.69 32.14 31.87
C LYS A 145 -2.31 31.48 31.75
N SER A 146 -1.56 31.80 30.70
CA SER A 146 -0.19 31.33 30.49
C SER A 146 0.80 32.00 31.46
N GLN A 147 0.57 33.27 31.82
CA GLN A 147 1.34 33.97 32.86
C GLN A 147 0.98 33.51 34.29
N MET A 148 -0.27 33.14 34.57
CA MET A 148 -0.68 32.60 35.87
C MET A 148 -0.18 31.17 36.15
N SER A 149 0.15 30.39 35.11
CA SER A 149 0.74 29.05 35.27
C SER A 149 2.25 29.09 35.55
N GLY A 150 2.93 30.19 35.21
CA GLY A 150 4.36 30.42 35.47
C GLY A 150 4.68 31.09 36.81
N ALA A 151 3.68 31.57 37.55
CA ALA A 151 3.85 32.33 38.79
C ALA A 151 3.82 31.42 40.04
N ARG A 152 4.76 30.49 40.12
CA ARG A 152 5.15 29.83 41.39
C ARG A 152 6.65 29.92 41.66
N ASN A 153 7.28 30.99 41.21
CA ASN A 153 8.53 31.45 41.83
C ASN A 153 8.90 32.86 41.32
N ARG A 154 8.46 33.90 42.01
CA ARG A 154 9.17 35.18 41.98
C ARG A 154 8.83 35.98 43.23
N ILE A 155 9.78 36.00 44.14
CA ILE A 155 9.79 36.91 45.28
C ILE A 155 9.99 38.32 44.73
N GLU A 156 9.10 39.19 45.17
CA GLU A 156 9.00 40.63 44.91
C GLU A 156 10.27 41.36 45.37
N VAL A 157 10.78 42.27 44.53
CA VAL A 157 11.87 43.20 44.87
C VAL A 157 11.28 44.60 44.87
N VAL A 158 11.30 45.25 46.03
CA VAL A 158 11.07 46.70 46.21
C VAL A 158 12.33 47.25 46.92
N PRO A 159 12.77 48.48 46.59
CA PRO A 159 14.18 48.81 46.45
C PRO A 159 14.77 49.46 47.71
N GLU A 160 16.08 49.32 47.93
CA GLU A 160 16.78 50.16 48.90
C GLU A 160 18.29 50.28 48.62
N ALA A 161 18.77 51.52 48.66
CA ALA A 161 20.11 51.93 49.06
C ALA A 161 19.94 53.31 49.74
N PRO A 162 20.73 53.68 50.78
CA PRO A 162 22.13 53.31 50.98
C PRO A 162 22.47 52.74 52.37
N GLU A 163 23.52 51.92 52.43
CA GLU A 163 24.10 51.39 53.67
C GLU A 163 25.36 52.19 54.05
N GLU A 164 25.44 52.61 55.33
CA GLU A 164 26.65 53.11 55.98
C GLU A 164 27.14 52.08 57.01
N THR A 165 28.33 51.53 56.75
CA THR A 165 29.36 50.93 57.65
C THR A 165 29.02 49.82 58.68
N ALA A 166 29.72 48.70 58.47
CA ALA A 166 30.01 47.56 59.37
C ALA A 166 30.78 47.99 60.67
N PRO A 167 31.00 47.15 61.72
CA PRO A 167 31.42 45.72 61.71
C PRO A 167 30.74 44.83 62.79
N VAL A 168 30.90 43.49 62.89
CA VAL A 168 32.05 42.75 63.46
C VAL A 168 31.97 41.24 63.12
N VAL A 169 33.16 40.69 62.88
CA VAL A 169 33.59 39.31 62.57
C VAL A 169 33.09 38.22 63.54
N ARG A 170 32.82 37.01 63.01
CA ARG A 170 33.35 35.71 63.51
C ARG A 170 33.18 34.55 62.50
N LYS A 171 34.28 33.84 62.25
CA LYS A 171 34.42 32.53 61.54
C LYS A 171 34.98 31.53 62.56
N PRO A 172 34.75 30.20 62.45
CA PRO A 172 35.19 29.34 61.33
C PRO A 172 34.09 28.32 60.90
N ARG A 173 34.17 27.48 59.85
CA ARG A 173 35.27 26.62 59.38
C ARG A 173 35.12 26.31 57.87
N ARG A 174 36.13 26.67 57.07
CA ARG A 174 36.10 26.86 55.59
C ARG A 174 36.18 25.60 54.72
N TRP A 175 36.45 24.40 55.26
CA TRP A 175 36.73 23.23 54.42
C TRP A 175 35.48 22.43 54.01
N ARG A 176 34.46 22.33 54.87
CA ARG A 176 33.16 21.68 54.55
C ARG A 176 32.43 22.37 53.40
N ARG A 177 32.54 23.70 53.29
CA ARG A 177 31.92 24.49 52.22
C ARG A 177 32.59 24.28 50.85
N ARG A 178 33.90 24.01 50.82
CA ARG A 178 34.65 23.67 49.60
C ARG A 178 34.39 22.22 49.17
N LEU A 179 34.31 21.28 50.13
CA LEU A 179 33.92 19.89 49.86
C LEU A 179 32.49 19.81 49.30
N LEU A 180 31.52 20.52 49.90
CA LEU A 180 30.12 20.55 49.40
C LEU A 180 29.95 21.29 48.07
N MET A 181 30.69 22.38 47.82
CA MET A 181 30.61 23.13 46.55
C MET A 181 31.21 22.37 45.37
N LEU A 182 32.18 21.48 45.58
CA LEU A 182 32.69 20.61 44.52
C LEU A 182 31.91 19.30 44.42
N SER A 183 31.44 18.73 45.53
CA SER A 183 30.80 17.40 45.54
C SER A 183 29.45 17.38 44.82
N VAL A 184 28.62 18.42 44.95
CA VAL A 184 27.30 18.47 44.31
C VAL A 184 27.40 18.58 42.78
N PRO A 185 28.16 19.52 42.19
CA PRO A 185 28.34 19.54 40.73
C PRO A 185 29.12 18.32 40.21
N LEU A 186 30.05 17.76 40.98
CA LEU A 186 30.72 16.51 40.59
C LEU A 186 29.77 15.31 40.63
N MET A 187 28.83 15.26 41.58
CA MET A 187 27.81 14.21 41.67
C MET A 187 26.72 14.39 40.59
N LEU A 188 26.37 15.62 40.22
CA LEU A 188 25.51 15.91 39.07
C LEU A 188 26.19 15.61 37.74
N ALA A 189 27.50 15.89 37.61
CA ALA A 189 28.29 15.55 36.45
C ALA A 189 28.51 14.02 36.35
N ALA A 190 28.71 13.33 37.48
CA ALA A 190 28.83 11.88 37.52
C ALA A 190 27.47 11.20 37.27
N GLY A 191 26.38 11.71 37.86
CA GLY A 191 25.02 11.19 37.67
C GLY A 191 24.48 11.48 36.26
N GLY A 192 24.68 12.70 35.76
CA GLY A 192 24.34 13.09 34.39
C GLY A 192 25.24 12.42 33.36
N GLY A 193 26.53 12.28 33.65
CA GLY A 193 27.48 11.51 32.86
C GLY A 193 27.08 10.05 32.78
N TYR A 194 26.79 9.40 33.91
CA TYR A 194 26.30 8.02 33.97
C TYR A 194 24.97 7.85 33.22
N ALA A 195 24.01 8.76 33.38
CA ALA A 195 22.73 8.70 32.66
C ALA A 195 22.90 8.90 31.15
N TRP A 196 23.82 9.78 30.73
CA TRP A 196 24.13 10.01 29.31
C TRP A 196 24.87 8.81 28.69
N LEU A 197 25.77 8.21 29.45
CA LEU A 197 26.55 7.02 29.12
C LEU A 197 25.67 5.74 29.06
N ALA A 198 24.73 5.59 29.99
CA ALA A 198 23.73 4.52 29.99
C ALA A 198 22.60 4.74 28.97
N GLY A 199 22.51 5.93 28.38
CA GLY A 199 21.58 6.26 27.31
C GLY A 199 22.00 5.66 25.96
N GLY A 200 21.06 5.60 25.00
CA GLY A 200 21.31 5.14 23.63
C GLY A 200 20.97 3.67 23.36
N ARG A 201 20.64 2.89 24.40
CA ARG A 201 20.28 1.47 24.27
C ARG A 201 19.02 1.22 23.42
N TYR A 202 18.04 2.11 23.48
CA TYR A 202 16.77 1.94 22.80
C TYR A 202 16.67 2.85 21.58
N VAL A 203 16.28 2.25 20.45
CA VAL A 203 15.97 2.97 19.22
C VAL A 203 14.47 2.97 19.03
N ALA A 204 13.85 4.15 19.00
CA ALA A 204 12.41 4.28 18.86
C ALA A 204 11.99 5.02 17.58
N THR A 205 10.81 4.68 17.06
CA THR A 205 10.16 5.37 15.94
C THR A 205 8.65 5.34 16.08
N ASP A 206 8.02 6.46 15.75
CA ASP A 206 6.56 6.60 15.59
C ASP A 206 6.11 6.30 14.15
N ASN A 207 7.07 6.12 13.23
CA ASN A 207 6.76 5.74 11.85
C ASN A 207 6.83 4.22 11.76
N ALA A 208 5.80 3.57 12.28
CA ALA A 208 5.61 2.15 12.12
C ALA A 208 4.14 1.84 11.83
N TYR A 209 3.91 0.85 10.98
CA TYR A 209 2.57 0.44 10.59
C TYR A 209 2.40 -1.06 10.76
N VAL A 210 1.20 -1.47 11.16
CA VAL A 210 0.78 -2.87 11.20
C VAL A 210 0.52 -3.35 9.78
N HIS A 211 1.05 -4.50 9.42
CA HIS A 211 0.80 -5.16 8.15
C HIS A 211 0.31 -6.58 8.38
N GLN A 212 -0.62 -6.99 7.53
CA GLN A 212 -1.11 -8.36 7.40
C GLN A 212 -1.03 -8.74 5.92
N PRO A 213 -0.84 -10.02 5.56
CA PRO A 213 -0.92 -10.45 4.17
C PRO A 213 -2.29 -10.12 3.60
N LEU A 214 -2.35 -9.37 2.49
CA LEU A 214 -3.58 -9.19 1.72
C LEU A 214 -3.57 -10.22 0.60
N VAL A 215 -4.42 -11.23 0.71
CA VAL A 215 -4.56 -12.29 -0.29
C VAL A 215 -5.68 -11.90 -1.25
N PRO A 216 -5.39 -11.69 -2.55
CA PRO A 216 -6.42 -11.36 -3.52
C PRO A 216 -7.35 -12.56 -3.75
N VAL A 217 -8.65 -12.31 -3.84
CA VAL A 217 -9.67 -13.28 -4.24
C VAL A 217 -10.09 -12.94 -5.66
N SER A 218 -9.74 -13.81 -6.60
CA SER A 218 -10.04 -13.70 -8.02
C SER A 218 -10.89 -14.88 -8.51
N ALA A 219 -11.60 -14.68 -9.61
CA ALA A 219 -12.27 -15.77 -10.32
C ALA A 219 -11.34 -16.42 -11.35
N ASP A 220 -11.24 -17.74 -11.37
CA ASP A 220 -10.47 -18.48 -12.39
C ASP A 220 -11.16 -18.50 -13.76
N ILE A 221 -12.48 -18.35 -13.76
CA ILE A 221 -13.33 -18.36 -14.94
C ILE A 221 -14.13 -17.06 -15.06
N ALA A 222 -14.58 -16.74 -16.27
CA ALA A 222 -15.39 -15.55 -16.52
C ALA A 222 -16.88 -15.82 -16.26
N GLY A 223 -17.60 -14.87 -15.69
CA GLY A 223 -19.02 -15.08 -15.41
C GLY A 223 -19.68 -13.88 -14.76
N ARG A 224 -21.01 -13.95 -14.65
CA ARG A 224 -21.80 -12.95 -13.94
C ARG A 224 -21.98 -13.38 -12.49
N ILE A 225 -21.74 -12.49 -11.54
CA ILE A 225 -22.01 -12.74 -10.12
C ILE A 225 -23.53 -12.81 -9.93
N ILE A 226 -24.02 -13.91 -9.36
CA ILE A 226 -25.44 -14.11 -9.06
C ILE A 226 -25.75 -14.06 -7.57
N GLU A 227 -24.75 -14.33 -6.72
CA GLU A 227 -24.91 -14.47 -5.28
C GLU A 227 -23.63 -14.01 -4.58
N VAL A 228 -23.81 -13.26 -3.49
CA VAL A 228 -22.74 -12.77 -2.61
C VAL A 228 -23.23 -12.98 -1.18
N ASP A 229 -22.62 -13.93 -0.47
CA ASP A 229 -23.06 -14.35 0.87
C ASP A 229 -22.41 -13.55 2.00
N LEU A 230 -21.41 -12.72 1.68
CA LEU A 230 -20.54 -12.07 2.67
C LEU A 230 -20.59 -10.55 2.56
N VAL A 231 -20.43 -9.91 3.72
CA VAL A 231 -20.40 -8.44 3.86
C VAL A 231 -18.97 -7.94 4.10
N GLN A 232 -18.74 -6.66 3.79
CA GLN A 232 -17.45 -6.02 4.02
C GLN A 232 -17.04 -6.08 5.51
N ASN A 233 -15.75 -6.31 5.76
CA ASN A 233 -15.13 -6.40 7.09
C ASN A 233 -15.61 -7.59 7.94
N GLN A 234 -16.24 -8.60 7.33
CA GLN A 234 -16.62 -9.83 8.00
C GLN A 234 -15.43 -10.77 8.15
N HIS A 235 -15.33 -11.46 9.29
CA HIS A 235 -14.36 -12.54 9.50
C HIS A 235 -14.85 -13.82 8.83
N ILE A 236 -13.95 -14.48 8.10
CA ILE A 236 -14.26 -15.65 7.28
C ILE A 236 -13.21 -16.74 7.49
N GLU A 237 -13.64 -17.99 7.45
CA GLU A 237 -12.73 -19.13 7.50
C GLU A 237 -12.22 -19.49 6.11
N ALA A 238 -11.09 -20.21 6.04
CA ALA A 238 -10.59 -20.75 4.79
C ALA A 238 -11.63 -21.70 4.17
N GLY A 239 -11.88 -21.57 2.87
CA GLY A 239 -12.88 -22.36 2.13
C GLY A 239 -14.30 -21.79 2.15
N SER A 240 -14.57 -20.73 2.91
CA SER A 240 -15.86 -20.02 2.90
C SER A 240 -16.20 -19.53 1.49
N VAL A 241 -17.47 -19.64 1.08
CA VAL A 241 -17.92 -19.14 -0.23
C VAL A 241 -17.96 -17.62 -0.19
N VAL A 242 -17.24 -16.97 -1.10
CA VAL A 242 -17.18 -15.51 -1.19
C VAL A 242 -18.26 -14.99 -2.12
N PHE A 243 -18.35 -15.56 -3.32
CA PHE A 243 -19.41 -15.27 -4.29
C PHE A 243 -19.61 -16.45 -5.24
N ARG A 244 -20.77 -16.50 -5.89
CA ARG A 244 -21.05 -17.47 -6.96
C ARG A 244 -21.27 -16.77 -8.29
N LEU A 245 -20.67 -17.34 -9.32
CA LEU A 245 -20.91 -17.02 -10.72
C LEU A 245 -22.10 -17.83 -11.24
N ASP A 246 -22.77 -17.32 -12.28
CA ASP A 246 -23.81 -18.06 -13.00
C ASP A 246 -23.27 -19.41 -13.51
N PRO A 247 -23.76 -20.54 -12.96
CA PRO A 247 -23.24 -21.85 -13.30
C PRO A 247 -23.83 -22.42 -14.59
N GLU A 248 -24.89 -21.84 -15.15
CA GLU A 248 -25.63 -22.49 -16.22
C GLU A 248 -24.83 -22.74 -17.50
N PRO A 249 -24.04 -21.77 -18.02
CA PRO A 249 -23.20 -22.03 -19.18
C PRO A 249 -22.21 -23.18 -18.97
N TYR A 250 -21.71 -23.32 -17.75
CA TYR A 250 -20.74 -24.36 -17.37
C TYR A 250 -21.40 -25.72 -17.16
N ARG A 251 -22.63 -25.74 -16.63
CA ARG A 251 -23.43 -26.97 -16.53
C ARG A 251 -23.75 -27.53 -17.92
N ILE A 252 -24.17 -26.65 -18.85
CA ILE A 252 -24.41 -27.02 -20.25
C ILE A 252 -23.12 -27.51 -20.93
N ALA A 253 -21.97 -26.87 -20.65
CA ALA A 253 -20.68 -27.31 -21.18
C ALA A 253 -20.25 -28.69 -20.66
N LEU A 254 -20.53 -28.99 -19.38
CA LEU A 254 -20.31 -30.31 -18.80
C LEU A 254 -21.20 -31.36 -19.46
N GLU A 255 -22.50 -31.10 -19.61
CA GLU A 255 -23.44 -32.01 -20.27
C GLU A 255 -23.04 -32.30 -21.73
N LYS A 256 -22.57 -31.28 -22.46
CA LYS A 256 -22.03 -31.46 -23.82
C LYS A 256 -20.79 -32.35 -23.84
N SER A 257 -19.93 -32.24 -22.82
CA SER A 257 -18.70 -33.04 -22.71
C SER A 257 -19.00 -34.48 -22.28
N ASP A 258 -19.98 -34.69 -21.41
CA ASP A 258 -20.49 -36.02 -21.05
C ASP A 258 -21.08 -36.72 -22.29
N ALA A 259 -21.88 -36.03 -23.11
CA ALA A 259 -22.41 -36.58 -24.36
C ALA A 259 -21.29 -36.92 -25.38
N ALA A 260 -20.22 -36.11 -25.44
CA ALA A 260 -19.07 -36.41 -26.29
C ALA A 260 -18.29 -37.65 -25.80
N LEU A 261 -18.17 -37.84 -24.48
CA LEU A 261 -17.59 -39.04 -23.89
C LEU A 261 -18.41 -40.29 -24.21
N ASP A 262 -19.74 -40.21 -24.10
CA ASP A 262 -20.63 -41.32 -24.46
C ASP A 262 -20.51 -41.68 -25.95
N ALA A 263 -20.45 -40.67 -26.83
CA ALA A 263 -20.21 -40.89 -28.25
C ALA A 263 -18.85 -41.56 -28.53
N ALA A 264 -17.80 -41.17 -27.81
CA ALA A 264 -16.48 -41.78 -27.93
C ALA A 264 -16.49 -43.25 -27.47
N ARG A 265 -17.13 -43.55 -26.34
CA ARG A 265 -17.31 -44.92 -25.83
C ARG A 265 -18.12 -45.78 -26.79
N GLN A 266 -19.20 -45.23 -27.36
CA GLN A 266 -20.00 -45.92 -28.38
C GLN A 266 -19.16 -46.24 -29.63
N SER A 267 -18.30 -45.33 -30.07
CA SER A 267 -17.38 -45.55 -31.18
C SER A 267 -16.41 -46.71 -30.91
N VAL A 268 -15.85 -46.81 -29.70
CA VAL A 268 -15.03 -47.97 -29.29
C VAL A 268 -15.83 -49.27 -29.35
N GLY A 269 -17.10 -49.27 -28.92
CA GLY A 269 -17.99 -50.42 -29.05
C GLY A 269 -18.19 -50.88 -30.50
N GLN A 270 -18.31 -49.94 -31.44
CA GLN A 270 -18.39 -50.23 -32.88
C GLN A 270 -17.08 -50.83 -33.40
N LEU A 271 -15.93 -50.28 -33.00
CA LEU A 271 -14.61 -50.79 -33.38
C LEU A 271 -14.37 -52.21 -32.85
N ARG A 272 -14.75 -52.50 -31.60
CA ARG A 272 -14.70 -53.86 -31.02
C ARG A 272 -15.58 -54.84 -31.79
N THR A 273 -16.78 -54.42 -32.18
CA THR A 273 -17.67 -55.25 -33.00
C THR A 273 -17.07 -55.53 -34.38
N ALA A 274 -16.43 -54.54 -35.00
CA ALA A 274 -15.72 -54.70 -36.27
C ALA A 274 -14.53 -55.66 -36.14
N TYR A 275 -13.76 -55.56 -35.05
CA TYR A 275 -12.68 -56.50 -34.74
C TYR A 275 -13.18 -57.94 -34.56
N ALA A 276 -14.23 -58.15 -33.74
CA ALA A 276 -14.83 -59.47 -33.57
C ALA A 276 -15.34 -60.06 -34.89
N THR A 277 -15.91 -59.23 -35.76
CA THR A 277 -16.34 -59.63 -37.11
C THR A 277 -15.15 -60.03 -37.99
N ALA A 278 -14.04 -59.30 -37.92
CA ALA A 278 -12.83 -59.60 -38.66
C ALA A 278 -12.21 -60.94 -38.20
N VAL A 279 -12.15 -61.18 -36.89
CA VAL A 279 -11.67 -62.45 -36.32
C VAL A 279 -12.55 -63.62 -36.79
N ALA A 280 -13.88 -63.49 -36.71
CA ALA A 280 -14.78 -64.52 -37.18
C ALA A 280 -14.61 -64.82 -38.69
N ARG A 281 -14.28 -63.82 -39.51
CA ARG A 281 -13.95 -64.01 -40.94
C ARG A 281 -12.62 -64.73 -41.15
N GLN A 282 -11.60 -64.40 -40.34
CA GLN A 282 -10.34 -65.13 -40.35
C GLN A 282 -10.54 -66.61 -40.00
N ASP A 283 -11.27 -66.89 -38.92
CA ASP A 283 -11.54 -68.27 -38.48
C ASP A 283 -12.27 -69.07 -39.56
N ALA A 284 -13.27 -68.45 -40.22
CA ALA A 284 -13.98 -69.08 -41.34
C ALA A 284 -13.06 -69.36 -42.53
N ALA A 285 -12.19 -68.40 -42.89
CA ALA A 285 -11.23 -68.56 -43.98
C ALA A 285 -10.20 -69.67 -43.67
N GLU A 286 -9.72 -69.75 -42.42
CA GLU A 286 -8.79 -70.78 -41.96
C GLU A 286 -9.43 -72.17 -41.98
N ALA A 287 -10.68 -72.30 -41.53
CA ALA A 287 -11.44 -73.55 -41.60
C ALA A 287 -11.63 -74.01 -43.05
N ILE A 288 -11.93 -73.08 -43.97
CA ILE A 288 -12.04 -73.38 -45.41
C ILE A 288 -10.68 -73.83 -45.97
N ALA A 289 -9.60 -73.12 -45.64
CA ALA A 289 -8.25 -73.44 -46.10
C ALA A 289 -7.81 -74.83 -45.62
N ASP A 290 -8.07 -75.21 -44.37
CA ASP A 290 -7.73 -76.54 -43.86
C ASP A 290 -8.46 -77.66 -44.61
N VAL A 291 -9.74 -77.48 -44.93
CA VAL A 291 -10.49 -78.44 -45.77
C VAL A 291 -9.87 -78.57 -47.16
N ARG A 292 -9.48 -77.44 -47.79
CA ARG A 292 -8.83 -77.45 -49.11
C ARG A 292 -7.43 -78.05 -49.07
N ASP A 293 -6.67 -77.83 -48.01
CA ASP A 293 -5.34 -78.42 -47.81
C ASP A 293 -5.40 -79.94 -47.55
N ARG A 294 -6.42 -80.41 -46.81
CA ARG A 294 -6.68 -81.85 -46.66
C ARG A 294 -7.03 -82.50 -48.00
N GLU A 295 -7.86 -81.83 -48.80
CA GLU A 295 -8.22 -82.31 -50.15
C GLU A 295 -7.01 -82.34 -51.10
N LEU A 296 -6.18 -81.29 -51.11
CA LEU A 296 -4.95 -81.26 -51.89
C LEU A 296 -4.00 -82.42 -51.51
N ARG A 297 -3.78 -82.65 -50.21
CA ARG A 297 -2.96 -83.78 -49.72
C ARG A 297 -3.52 -85.13 -50.17
N ARG A 298 -4.85 -85.27 -50.16
CA ARG A 298 -5.54 -86.48 -50.64
C ARG A 298 -5.31 -86.69 -52.14
N GLN A 299 -5.45 -85.65 -52.96
CA GLN A 299 -5.24 -85.74 -54.41
C GLN A 299 -3.77 -86.00 -54.77
N GLN A 300 -2.81 -85.38 -54.07
CA GLN A 300 -1.38 -85.65 -54.22
C GLN A 300 -1.05 -87.13 -53.95
N SER A 301 -1.61 -87.72 -52.88
CA SER A 301 -1.43 -89.14 -52.55
C SER A 301 -2.02 -90.08 -53.61
N LEU A 302 -3.14 -89.71 -54.24
CA LEU A 302 -3.76 -90.50 -55.31
C LEU A 302 -2.99 -90.39 -56.63
N ALA A 303 -2.52 -89.18 -56.97
CA ALA A 303 -1.71 -88.92 -58.15
C ALA A 303 -0.35 -89.64 -58.08
N GLY A 304 0.32 -89.64 -56.92
CA GLY A 304 1.57 -90.39 -56.70
C GLY A 304 1.41 -91.92 -56.82
N ARG A 305 0.18 -92.44 -56.73
CA ARG A 305 -0.17 -93.85 -56.97
C ARG A 305 -0.70 -94.11 -58.39
N GLY A 306 -0.74 -93.10 -59.26
CA GLY A 306 -1.25 -93.21 -60.64
C GLY A 306 -2.77 -93.30 -60.77
N VAL A 307 -3.53 -92.95 -59.72
CA VAL A 307 -5.00 -93.13 -59.66
C VAL A 307 -5.77 -91.84 -60.03
N SER A 308 -5.11 -90.68 -60.07
CA SER A 308 -5.71 -89.37 -60.29
C SER A 308 -5.13 -88.67 -61.53
N SER A 309 -5.93 -87.82 -62.20
CA SER A 309 -5.51 -87.05 -63.38
C SER A 309 -4.75 -85.78 -62.99
N SER A 310 -3.82 -85.33 -63.84
CA SER A 310 -3.08 -84.07 -63.64
C SER A 310 -4.02 -82.87 -63.46
N THR A 311 -5.10 -82.80 -64.24
CA THR A 311 -6.12 -81.74 -64.13
C THR A 311 -6.76 -81.67 -62.74
N SER A 312 -7.10 -82.81 -62.12
CA SER A 312 -7.72 -82.81 -60.79
C SER A 312 -6.75 -82.38 -59.68
N LEU A 313 -5.45 -82.64 -59.87
CA LEU A 313 -4.39 -82.16 -58.97
C LEU A 313 -4.18 -80.64 -59.12
N ASP A 314 -4.17 -80.14 -60.35
CA ASP A 314 -4.03 -78.70 -60.64
C ASP A 314 -5.22 -77.91 -60.07
N GLU A 315 -6.45 -78.41 -60.24
CA GLU A 315 -7.66 -77.82 -59.65
C GLU A 315 -7.58 -77.74 -58.11
N ALA A 316 -7.17 -78.84 -57.46
CA ALA A 316 -7.00 -78.86 -56.00
C ALA A 316 -5.88 -77.90 -55.54
N THR A 317 -4.81 -77.76 -56.33
CA THR A 317 -3.70 -76.85 -56.03
C THR A 317 -4.15 -75.39 -56.12
N ILE A 318 -4.85 -75.02 -57.19
CA ILE A 318 -5.40 -73.67 -57.36
C ILE A 318 -6.40 -73.36 -56.24
N ALA A 319 -7.30 -74.29 -55.92
CA ALA A 319 -8.30 -74.11 -54.87
C ALA A 319 -7.66 -73.91 -53.47
N ALA A 320 -6.63 -74.68 -53.14
CA ALA A 320 -5.88 -74.50 -51.90
C ALA A 320 -5.13 -73.16 -51.89
N GLN A 321 -4.50 -72.77 -53.00
CA GLN A 321 -3.80 -71.49 -53.11
C GLN A 321 -4.76 -70.30 -52.95
N MET A 322 -5.94 -70.34 -53.57
CA MET A 322 -6.97 -69.31 -53.39
C MET A 322 -7.43 -69.21 -51.94
N ALA A 323 -7.67 -70.35 -51.27
CA ALA A 323 -8.07 -70.35 -49.87
C ALA A 323 -6.98 -69.79 -48.95
N ARG A 324 -5.70 -70.07 -49.21
CA ARG A 324 -4.57 -69.47 -48.47
C ARG A 324 -4.46 -67.96 -48.69
N ASN A 325 -4.69 -67.49 -49.91
CA ASN A 325 -4.71 -66.05 -50.19
C ASN A 325 -5.85 -65.36 -49.43
N GLU A 326 -7.02 -66.00 -49.33
CA GLU A 326 -8.15 -65.47 -48.55
C GLU A 326 -7.85 -65.40 -47.05
N VAL A 327 -7.16 -66.40 -46.48
CA VAL A 327 -6.66 -66.34 -45.10
C VAL A 327 -5.72 -65.16 -44.90
N ALA A 328 -4.79 -64.93 -45.83
CA ALA A 328 -3.88 -63.80 -45.75
C ALA A 328 -4.63 -62.46 -45.77
N LEU A 329 -5.64 -62.33 -46.64
CA LEU A 329 -6.51 -61.15 -46.69
C LEU A 329 -7.30 -60.95 -45.40
N ALA A 330 -7.87 -62.02 -44.84
CA ALA A 330 -8.64 -61.96 -43.59
C ALA A 330 -7.76 -61.57 -42.39
N LYS A 331 -6.52 -62.08 -42.33
CA LYS A 331 -5.51 -61.69 -41.33
C LYS A 331 -5.18 -60.20 -41.41
N GLU A 332 -5.00 -59.66 -42.61
CA GLU A 332 -4.81 -58.21 -42.78
C GLU A 332 -6.04 -57.41 -42.33
N GLY A 333 -7.25 -57.95 -42.53
CA GLY A 333 -8.48 -57.36 -41.99
C GLY A 333 -8.51 -57.30 -40.46
N VAL A 334 -8.05 -58.35 -39.78
CA VAL A 334 -7.91 -58.38 -38.31
C VAL A 334 -6.86 -57.38 -37.83
N ASN A 335 -5.70 -57.34 -38.50
CA ASN A 335 -4.63 -56.38 -38.18
C ASN A 335 -5.11 -54.93 -38.33
N ALA A 336 -5.85 -54.62 -39.39
CA ALA A 336 -6.43 -53.30 -39.61
C ALA A 336 -7.45 -52.92 -38.52
N ALA A 337 -8.32 -53.86 -38.12
CA ALA A 337 -9.29 -53.62 -37.05
C ALA A 337 -8.62 -53.48 -35.67
N ALA A 338 -7.58 -54.26 -35.39
CA ALA A 338 -6.78 -54.13 -34.16
C ALA A 338 -6.03 -52.79 -34.11
N ALA A 339 -5.46 -52.36 -35.25
CA ALA A 339 -4.78 -51.07 -35.36
C ALA A 339 -5.74 -49.89 -35.10
N ALA A 340 -7.00 -50.00 -35.54
CA ALA A 340 -8.03 -49.00 -35.26
C ALA A 340 -8.37 -48.88 -33.76
N LEU A 341 -8.14 -49.93 -32.97
CA LEU A 341 -8.25 -49.94 -31.49
C LEU A 341 -6.95 -49.52 -30.79
N GLY A 342 -5.92 -49.09 -31.52
CA GLY A 342 -4.62 -48.73 -30.94
C GLY A 342 -3.66 -49.91 -30.80
N GLY A 343 -3.90 -51.01 -31.51
CA GLY A 343 -3.02 -52.19 -31.56
C GLY A 343 -3.27 -53.23 -30.46
N ASN A 344 -4.08 -52.90 -29.45
CA ASN A 344 -4.50 -53.85 -28.40
C ASN A 344 -6.04 -53.95 -28.36
N PRO A 345 -6.64 -55.03 -28.87
CA PRO A 345 -8.10 -55.23 -28.84
C PRO A 345 -8.70 -55.36 -27.44
N GLU A 346 -7.90 -55.77 -26.45
CA GLU A 346 -8.31 -55.96 -25.05
C GLU A 346 -8.09 -54.71 -24.19
N ILE A 347 -7.67 -53.59 -24.78
CA ILE A 347 -7.53 -52.31 -24.07
C ILE A 347 -8.85 -51.93 -23.40
N GLU A 348 -8.80 -51.45 -22.16
CA GLU A 348 -9.97 -50.91 -21.47
C GLU A 348 -10.56 -49.73 -22.24
N THR A 349 -11.89 -49.62 -22.25
CA THR A 349 -12.59 -48.64 -23.10
C THR A 349 -12.13 -47.21 -22.83
N ASP A 350 -11.91 -46.88 -21.55
CA ASP A 350 -11.53 -45.53 -21.13
C ASP A 350 -10.04 -45.20 -21.40
N ASP A 351 -9.20 -46.22 -21.63
CA ASP A 351 -7.78 -46.06 -21.96
C ASP A 351 -7.53 -45.86 -23.46
N VAL A 352 -8.54 -46.12 -24.31
CA VAL A 352 -8.46 -45.84 -25.74
C VAL A 352 -8.19 -44.34 -25.95
N PRO A 353 -7.21 -43.94 -26.78
CA PRO A 353 -6.82 -42.54 -26.92
C PRO A 353 -7.97 -41.56 -27.21
N ALA A 354 -8.95 -41.98 -28.03
CA ALA A 354 -10.12 -41.16 -28.35
C ALA A 354 -11.03 -40.91 -27.12
N VAL A 355 -11.21 -41.92 -26.27
CA VAL A 355 -12.04 -41.82 -25.05
C VAL A 355 -11.30 -41.01 -23.98
N ARG A 356 -9.98 -41.21 -23.83
CA ARG A 356 -9.16 -40.44 -22.89
C ARG A 356 -9.17 -38.93 -23.17
N VAL A 357 -9.20 -38.53 -24.45
CA VAL A 357 -9.36 -37.11 -24.82
C VAL A 357 -10.72 -36.58 -24.39
N ALA A 358 -11.80 -37.33 -24.62
CA ALA A 358 -13.14 -36.94 -24.19
C ALA A 358 -13.27 -36.89 -22.67
N LEU A 359 -12.64 -37.82 -21.95
CA LEU A 359 -12.56 -37.84 -20.48
C LEU A 359 -11.86 -36.57 -19.97
N ALA A 360 -10.71 -36.20 -20.55
CA ALA A 360 -9.98 -34.99 -20.18
C ALA A 360 -10.80 -33.71 -20.43
N GLN A 361 -11.56 -33.65 -21.52
CA GLN A 361 -12.47 -32.54 -21.82
C GLN A 361 -13.60 -32.44 -20.79
N ARG A 362 -14.17 -33.59 -20.42
CA ARG A 362 -15.20 -33.69 -19.37
C ARG A 362 -14.68 -33.24 -18.01
N GLU A 363 -13.46 -33.62 -17.63
CA GLU A 363 -12.82 -33.16 -16.40
C GLU A 363 -12.53 -31.66 -16.41
N ALA A 364 -12.11 -31.10 -17.56
CA ALA A 364 -11.93 -29.66 -17.70
C ALA A 364 -13.26 -28.90 -17.47
N ALA A 365 -14.34 -29.32 -18.13
CA ALA A 365 -15.66 -28.72 -17.96
C ALA A 365 -16.19 -28.86 -16.52
N ALA A 366 -15.93 -30.00 -15.86
CA ALA A 366 -16.31 -30.22 -14.46
C ALA A 366 -15.54 -29.29 -13.50
N ARG A 367 -14.24 -29.05 -13.76
CA ARG A 367 -13.44 -28.09 -13.01
C ARG A 367 -13.96 -26.67 -13.19
N ASP A 368 -14.27 -26.27 -14.42
CA ASP A 368 -14.81 -24.94 -14.69
C ASP A 368 -16.15 -24.72 -13.97
N LEU A 369 -17.02 -25.73 -13.96
CA LEU A 369 -18.26 -25.71 -13.18
C LEU A 369 -18.00 -25.59 -11.67
N ALA A 370 -17.01 -26.30 -11.13
CA ALA A 370 -16.64 -26.17 -9.72
C ALA A 370 -16.10 -24.76 -9.39
N ASN A 371 -15.33 -24.16 -10.32
CA ASN A 371 -14.76 -22.82 -10.19
C ASN A 371 -15.81 -21.70 -10.30
N THR A 372 -17.08 -22.01 -10.57
CA THR A 372 -18.18 -21.03 -10.47
C THR A 372 -18.41 -20.58 -9.03
N THR A 373 -18.06 -21.42 -8.05
CA THR A 373 -18.13 -21.07 -6.62
C THR A 373 -16.75 -20.66 -6.13
N VAL A 374 -16.53 -19.35 -6.01
CA VAL A 374 -15.26 -18.80 -5.58
C VAL A 374 -15.18 -18.80 -4.05
N ARG A 375 -14.13 -19.43 -3.51
CA ARG A 375 -13.91 -19.62 -2.08
C ARG A 375 -12.71 -18.84 -1.58
N ALA A 376 -12.70 -18.51 -0.30
CA ALA A 376 -11.58 -17.84 0.35
C ALA A 376 -10.38 -18.81 0.47
N PRO A 377 -9.18 -18.46 -0.02
CA PRO A 377 -8.00 -19.33 0.07
C PRO A 377 -7.43 -19.42 1.50
N VAL A 378 -7.65 -18.39 2.31
CA VAL A 378 -7.16 -18.27 3.70
C VAL A 378 -8.26 -17.75 4.62
N ALA A 379 -8.12 -18.01 5.92
CA ALA A 379 -8.96 -17.38 6.93
C ALA A 379 -8.52 -15.92 7.15
N GLY A 380 -9.46 -15.02 7.37
CA GLY A 380 -9.16 -13.61 7.46
C GLY A 380 -10.37 -12.70 7.50
N VAL A 381 -10.13 -11.40 7.32
CA VAL A 381 -11.17 -10.38 7.22
C VAL A 381 -11.33 -9.94 5.77
N LEU A 382 -12.55 -10.07 5.25
CA LEU A 382 -12.88 -9.69 3.88
C LEU A 382 -12.83 -8.16 3.71
N SER A 383 -11.99 -7.69 2.79
CA SER A 383 -11.69 -6.28 2.52
C SER A 383 -11.81 -5.95 1.02
N GLN A 384 -12.03 -4.68 0.68
CA GLN A 384 -12.16 -4.19 -0.71
C GLN A 384 -13.27 -4.90 -1.51
N THR A 385 -14.49 -4.91 -1.00
CA THR A 385 -15.63 -5.64 -1.58
C THR A 385 -16.40 -4.87 -2.67
N ASP A 386 -15.90 -3.73 -3.15
CA ASP A 386 -16.54 -2.95 -4.23
C ASP A 386 -16.71 -3.76 -5.54
N GLY A 387 -15.92 -4.83 -5.67
CA GLY A 387 -16.02 -5.85 -6.71
C GLY A 387 -17.25 -6.75 -6.62
N LEU A 388 -17.80 -6.98 -5.43
CA LEU A 388 -18.79 -8.01 -5.13
C LEU A 388 -20.22 -7.46 -5.25
N ASN A 389 -20.59 -7.05 -6.45
CA ASN A 389 -21.96 -6.65 -6.73
C ASN A 389 -22.66 -7.72 -7.57
N VAL A 390 -23.82 -8.19 -7.10
CA VAL A 390 -24.69 -9.09 -7.87
C VAL A 390 -25.04 -8.42 -9.19
N GLY A 391 -24.96 -9.19 -10.29
CA GLY A 391 -25.18 -8.71 -11.64
C GLY A 391 -23.93 -8.13 -12.31
N ARG A 392 -22.79 -8.00 -11.63
CA ARG A 392 -21.51 -7.61 -12.27
C ARG A 392 -20.93 -8.79 -13.05
N TYR A 393 -20.37 -8.51 -14.22
CA TYR A 393 -19.59 -9.46 -14.99
C TYR A 393 -18.11 -9.39 -14.58
N VAL A 394 -17.50 -10.54 -14.33
CA VAL A 394 -16.10 -10.70 -13.92
C VAL A 394 -15.36 -11.49 -15.00
N SER A 395 -14.20 -10.99 -15.41
CA SER A 395 -13.28 -11.72 -16.29
C SER A 395 -12.37 -12.65 -15.48
N ALA A 396 -11.94 -13.76 -16.09
CA ALA A 396 -10.95 -14.65 -15.49
C ALA A 396 -9.69 -13.87 -15.06
N GLY A 397 -9.19 -14.16 -13.87
CA GLY A 397 -8.02 -13.52 -13.24
C GLY A 397 -8.27 -12.13 -12.64
N ALA A 398 -9.46 -11.55 -12.80
CA ALA A 398 -9.75 -10.26 -12.19
C ALA A 398 -9.92 -10.39 -10.66
N MET A 399 -9.24 -9.53 -9.90
CA MET A 399 -9.42 -9.41 -8.47
C MET A 399 -10.80 -8.80 -8.17
N VAL A 400 -11.59 -9.50 -7.34
CA VAL A 400 -12.95 -9.07 -6.95
C VAL A 400 -12.98 -8.62 -5.49
N ALA A 401 -12.21 -9.30 -4.63
CA ALA A 401 -12.05 -8.98 -3.21
C ALA A 401 -10.59 -9.18 -2.78
N SER A 402 -10.28 -8.76 -1.55
CA SER A 402 -9.06 -9.12 -0.84
C SER A 402 -9.41 -9.67 0.54
N VAL A 403 -8.64 -10.63 1.04
CA VAL A 403 -8.77 -11.15 2.40
C VAL A 403 -7.50 -10.74 3.15
N ALA A 404 -7.68 -9.95 4.20
CA ALA A 404 -6.59 -9.67 5.14
C ALA A 404 -6.42 -10.90 6.03
N GLN A 405 -5.34 -11.65 5.82
CA GLN A 405 -5.10 -12.92 6.50
C GLN A 405 -4.89 -12.70 8.00
N THR A 406 -5.57 -13.52 8.78
CA THR A 406 -5.45 -13.53 10.23
C THR A 406 -4.32 -14.46 10.69
N GLY A 407 -3.61 -14.11 11.78
CA GLY A 407 -2.59 -14.96 12.42
C GLY A 407 -1.15 -14.71 11.96
N GLU A 408 -0.94 -14.02 10.85
CA GLU A 408 0.38 -13.56 10.42
C GLU A 408 0.37 -12.03 10.38
N THR A 409 0.83 -11.39 11.46
CA THR A 409 0.89 -9.93 11.56
C THR A 409 2.33 -9.52 11.84
N TRP A 410 2.82 -8.54 11.09
CA TRP A 410 4.12 -7.93 11.36
C TRP A 410 3.98 -6.42 11.41
N ILE A 411 4.98 -5.78 11.98
CA ILE A 411 5.07 -4.32 12.01
C ILE A 411 6.24 -3.90 11.15
N GLU A 412 5.97 -2.99 10.24
CA GLU A 412 7.00 -2.35 9.45
C GLU A 412 7.39 -1.04 10.11
N ALA A 413 8.52 -1.05 10.83
CA ALA A 413 9.06 0.11 11.51
C ALA A 413 10.08 0.81 10.60
N ASN A 414 9.71 1.99 10.10
CA ASN A 414 10.55 2.80 9.23
C ASN A 414 11.55 3.62 10.06
N LEU A 415 12.69 3.03 10.39
CA LEU A 415 13.77 3.66 11.16
C LEU A 415 14.61 4.60 10.29
N LYS A 416 15.14 5.67 10.90
CA LYS A 416 16.09 6.55 10.19
C LYS A 416 17.37 5.76 9.90
N GLU A 417 18.01 6.01 8.75
CA GLU A 417 19.30 5.42 8.40
C GLU A 417 20.34 5.59 9.52
N THR A 418 20.35 6.75 10.19
CA THR A 418 21.25 7.05 11.32
C THR A 418 20.97 6.21 12.58
N GLN A 419 19.84 5.52 12.64
CA GLN A 419 19.39 4.70 13.76
C GLN A 419 19.64 3.20 13.53
N LEU A 420 20.16 2.81 12.37
CA LEU A 420 20.45 1.40 12.06
C LEU A 420 21.77 0.89 12.64
N ALA A 421 22.65 1.80 13.06
CA ALA A 421 23.94 1.44 13.66
C ALA A 421 23.71 0.55 14.90
N GLY A 422 24.24 -0.67 14.88
CA GLY A 422 24.08 -1.65 15.97
C GLY A 422 22.79 -2.47 15.94
N LEU A 423 21.86 -2.18 15.02
CA LEU A 423 20.62 -2.96 14.87
C LEU A 423 20.90 -4.30 14.18
N LYS A 424 20.39 -5.40 14.74
CA LYS A 424 20.55 -6.76 14.21
C LYS A 424 19.25 -7.55 14.29
N ALA A 425 19.06 -8.48 13.36
CA ALA A 425 17.96 -9.45 13.45
C ALA A 425 18.06 -10.26 14.76
N GLY A 426 16.91 -10.55 15.36
CA GLY A 426 16.78 -11.23 16.65
C GLY A 426 16.71 -10.30 17.88
N GLN A 427 16.89 -8.99 17.74
CA GLN A 427 16.75 -8.06 18.86
C GLN A 427 15.30 -7.91 19.31
N ALA A 428 15.09 -7.73 20.62
CA ALA A 428 13.76 -7.56 21.20
C ALA A 428 13.20 -6.17 20.90
N ALA A 429 11.91 -6.11 20.58
CA ALA A 429 11.17 -4.89 20.31
C ALA A 429 9.91 -4.81 21.19
N LYS A 430 9.62 -3.61 21.66
CA LYS A 430 8.37 -3.25 22.31
C LYS A 430 7.54 -2.44 21.33
N VAL A 431 6.28 -2.83 21.18
CA VAL A 431 5.33 -2.20 20.26
C VAL A 431 4.14 -1.73 21.08
N THR A 432 3.65 -0.55 20.74
CA THR A 432 2.39 0.00 21.23
C THR A 432 1.60 0.53 20.05
N ILE A 433 0.31 0.17 19.97
CA ILE A 433 -0.58 0.59 18.88
C ILE A 433 -1.35 1.83 19.32
N ASP A 434 -1.42 2.84 18.46
CA ASP A 434 -2.07 4.12 18.81
C ASP A 434 -3.56 3.94 19.17
N ALA A 435 -4.23 3.00 18.49
CA ALA A 435 -5.61 2.63 18.76
C ALA A 435 -5.81 1.93 20.12
N TYR A 436 -4.76 1.30 20.66
CA TYR A 436 -4.78 0.53 21.90
C TYR A 436 -3.57 0.88 22.79
N PRO A 437 -3.55 2.06 23.43
CA PRO A 437 -2.38 2.52 24.20
C PRO A 437 -2.01 1.60 25.37
N ASP A 438 -2.99 0.91 25.95
CA ASP A 438 -2.79 -0.03 27.07
C ASP A 438 -2.26 -1.40 26.62
N LEU A 439 -2.32 -1.71 25.33
CA LEU A 439 -1.85 -2.98 24.76
C LEU A 439 -0.38 -2.84 24.35
N VAL A 440 0.49 -3.35 25.22
CA VAL A 440 1.92 -3.49 24.93
C VAL A 440 2.17 -4.86 24.32
N LEU A 441 2.63 -4.86 23.06
CA LEU A 441 3.03 -6.07 22.35
C LEU A 441 4.56 -6.21 22.40
N HIS A 442 5.01 -7.45 22.57
CA HIS A 442 6.41 -7.80 22.50
C HIS A 442 6.69 -8.52 21.19
N GLY A 443 7.74 -8.10 20.50
CA GLY A 443 8.13 -8.66 19.22
C GLY A 443 9.63 -8.78 19.08
N THR A 444 10.06 -9.31 17.95
CA THR A 444 11.48 -9.45 17.61
C THR A 444 11.75 -8.90 16.21
N VAL A 445 12.91 -8.25 16.04
CA VAL A 445 13.38 -7.82 14.72
C VAL A 445 13.60 -9.05 13.86
N GLU A 446 12.76 -9.24 12.85
CA GLU A 446 12.84 -10.37 11.92
C GLU A 446 13.88 -10.07 10.83
N SER A 447 13.78 -8.91 10.20
CA SER A 447 14.69 -8.50 9.14
C SER A 447 14.77 -6.98 8.97
N ILE A 448 15.88 -6.53 8.37
CA ILE A 448 16.13 -5.13 8.02
C ILE A 448 16.09 -5.05 6.50
N GLY A 449 15.28 -4.14 5.95
CA GLY A 449 15.10 -3.98 4.52
C GLY A 449 16.39 -3.55 3.80
N GLY A 450 16.63 -4.12 2.63
CA GLY A 450 17.81 -3.81 1.79
C GLY A 450 17.69 -2.51 0.99
N THR A 451 16.57 -1.79 1.09
CA THR A 451 16.28 -0.57 0.31
C THR A 451 15.53 0.46 1.16
N THR A 452 15.66 1.74 0.82
CA THR A 452 14.94 2.82 1.49
C THR A 452 13.55 3.01 0.87
N GLY A 453 12.57 3.46 1.65
CA GLY A 453 11.19 3.69 1.14
C GLY A 453 11.12 4.68 -0.04
N SER A 454 12.10 5.58 -0.17
CA SER A 454 12.23 6.51 -1.30
C SER A 454 12.61 5.84 -2.62
N GLN A 455 13.35 4.73 -2.61
CA GLN A 455 13.70 3.97 -3.81
C GLN A 455 12.53 3.14 -4.33
N LEU A 456 11.58 2.77 -3.46
CA LEU A 456 10.36 2.05 -3.82
C LEU A 456 9.19 2.97 -4.21
N SER A 457 9.34 4.28 -4.04
CA SER A 457 8.28 5.23 -4.39
C SER A 457 8.18 5.42 -5.90
N LEU A 458 6.96 5.33 -6.45
CA LEU A 458 6.67 5.64 -7.85
C LEU A 458 6.97 7.12 -8.18
N ILE A 459 6.87 8.00 -7.18
CA ILE A 459 7.21 9.43 -7.27
C ILE A 459 8.23 9.73 -6.15
N PRO A 460 9.53 9.67 -6.43
CA PRO A 460 10.54 9.99 -5.43
C PRO A 460 10.50 11.49 -5.08
N ALA A 461 10.80 11.82 -3.83
CA ALA A 461 10.93 13.22 -3.41
C ALA A 461 12.14 13.85 -4.12
N GLN A 462 11.87 14.75 -5.06
CA GLN A 462 12.87 15.56 -5.77
C GLN A 462 12.84 16.99 -5.23
N ASN A 463 14.01 17.57 -4.95
CA ASN A 463 14.08 18.98 -4.55
C ASN A 463 13.82 19.87 -5.76
N ALA A 464 12.68 20.59 -5.77
CA ALA A 464 12.23 21.40 -6.89
C ALA A 464 13.10 22.64 -7.19
N THR A 465 14.02 23.03 -6.30
CA THR A 465 14.77 24.30 -6.35
C THR A 465 16.24 24.17 -6.73
N GLY A 466 16.72 22.98 -7.10
CA GLY A 466 18.10 22.77 -7.58
C GLY A 466 19.19 22.81 -6.51
N ASN A 467 18.87 23.08 -5.24
CA ASN A 467 19.79 22.92 -4.13
C ASN A 467 19.78 21.46 -3.63
N TRP A 468 20.96 20.84 -3.58
CA TRP A 468 21.13 19.53 -2.97
C TRP A 468 21.03 19.63 -1.45
N VAL A 469 20.09 18.91 -0.85
CA VAL A 469 19.90 18.81 0.61
C VAL A 469 19.94 17.33 0.98
N LYS A 470 20.85 16.95 1.89
CA LYS A 470 20.90 15.59 2.43
C LYS A 470 19.65 15.34 3.29
N VAL A 471 18.74 14.50 2.79
CA VAL A 471 17.57 14.06 3.56
C VAL A 471 17.84 12.68 4.12
N VAL A 472 17.69 12.54 5.44
CA VAL A 472 17.83 11.24 6.12
C VAL A 472 16.76 10.30 5.60
N GLN A 473 17.18 9.18 5.04
CA GLN A 473 16.28 8.17 4.51
C GLN A 473 15.75 7.28 5.62
N ARG A 474 14.62 6.63 5.35
CA ARG A 474 14.04 5.63 6.23
C ARG A 474 14.18 4.24 5.62
N VAL A 475 14.57 3.30 6.46
CA VAL A 475 14.75 1.90 6.10
C VAL A 475 13.69 1.10 6.86
N PRO A 476 12.86 0.30 6.14
CA PRO A 476 11.84 -0.52 6.77
C PRO A 476 12.51 -1.65 7.54
N VAL A 477 12.13 -1.82 8.80
CA VAL A 477 12.53 -2.93 9.66
C VAL A 477 11.29 -3.73 10.02
N ARG A 478 11.29 -5.00 9.66
CA ARG A 478 10.18 -5.92 9.90
C ARG A 478 10.31 -6.50 11.29
N ILE A 479 9.28 -6.31 12.10
CA ILE A 479 9.18 -6.81 13.46
C ILE A 479 8.06 -7.82 13.51
N HIS A 480 8.41 -9.06 13.84
CA HIS A 480 7.44 -10.12 14.07
C HIS A 480 6.82 -9.93 15.45
N VAL A 481 5.49 -10.05 15.52
CA VAL A 481 4.73 -9.95 16.77
C VAL A 481 3.79 -11.14 16.85
N GLU A 482 3.84 -11.84 17.98
CA GLU A 482 2.86 -12.86 18.31
C GLU A 482 1.58 -12.17 18.78
N THR A 483 0.49 -12.41 18.06
CA THR A 483 -0.84 -11.89 18.35
C THR A 483 -1.83 -13.02 18.21
N ASP A 484 -2.88 -13.00 19.03
CA ASP A 484 -4.02 -13.89 18.83
C ASP A 484 -4.63 -13.65 17.45
N ALA A 485 -5.16 -14.71 16.84
CA ALA A 485 -5.82 -14.65 15.54
C ALA A 485 -6.94 -13.60 15.55
N ASP A 486 -7.87 -13.65 16.50
CA ASP A 486 -8.96 -12.67 16.59
C ASP A 486 -8.54 -11.33 17.23
N GLY A 487 -7.23 -11.05 17.23
CA GLY A 487 -6.67 -9.83 17.78
C GLY A 487 -7.27 -8.57 17.14
N PRO A 488 -7.28 -7.44 17.87
CA PRO A 488 -7.86 -6.19 17.38
C PRO A 488 -7.02 -5.51 16.30
N LEU A 489 -5.84 -6.06 15.98
CA LEU A 489 -4.92 -5.50 15.00
C LEU A 489 -5.49 -5.57 13.59
N ARG A 490 -5.35 -4.47 12.85
CA ARG A 490 -5.73 -4.38 11.44
C ARG A 490 -4.58 -3.79 10.64
N SER A 491 -4.40 -4.30 9.43
CA SER A 491 -3.45 -3.73 8.47
C SER A 491 -3.67 -2.22 8.29
N GLY A 492 -2.60 -1.44 8.35
CA GLY A 492 -2.59 0.01 8.24
C GLY A 492 -2.68 0.79 9.56
N MET A 493 -2.87 0.13 10.70
CA MET A 493 -2.83 0.82 12.01
C MET A 493 -1.43 1.39 12.30
N SER A 494 -1.38 2.61 12.83
CA SER A 494 -0.14 3.25 13.29
C SER A 494 0.34 2.63 14.60
N ALA A 495 1.67 2.51 14.74
CA ALA A 495 2.32 1.96 15.90
C ALA A 495 3.55 2.79 16.32
N HIS A 496 3.80 2.82 17.62
CA HIS A 496 5.06 3.23 18.20
C HIS A 496 5.90 1.99 18.50
N VAL A 497 7.15 1.99 18.04
CA VAL A 497 8.08 0.87 18.20
C VAL A 497 9.34 1.34 18.89
N SER A 498 9.79 0.57 19.88
CA SER A 498 11.08 0.72 20.56
C SER A 498 11.85 -0.59 20.53
N VAL A 499 13.01 -0.60 19.85
CA VAL A 499 13.90 -1.76 19.77
C VAL A 499 15.04 -1.62 20.77
N ASP A 500 15.36 -2.71 21.48
CA ASP A 500 16.56 -2.81 22.33
C ASP A 500 17.78 -3.13 21.45
N GLY A 501 18.61 -2.12 21.19
CA GLY A 501 19.83 -2.24 20.40
C GLY A 501 20.96 -2.96 21.14
N GLY A 502 20.82 -3.22 22.45
CA GLY A 502 21.82 -3.91 23.27
C GLY A 502 23.14 -3.15 23.48
N HIS A 503 23.36 -2.05 22.75
CA HIS A 503 24.54 -1.19 22.81
C HIS A 503 24.20 0.12 23.50
N THR A 504 24.91 0.40 24.59
CA THR A 504 24.87 1.70 25.28
C THR A 504 26.00 2.60 24.79
N ARG A 505 25.88 3.92 24.96
CA ARG A 505 26.95 4.87 24.63
C ARG A 505 28.24 4.64 25.41
N LEU A 506 28.19 3.82 26.48
CA LEU A 506 29.36 3.29 27.18
C LEU A 506 30.20 2.34 26.33
N ASP A 507 29.54 1.53 25.50
CA ASP A 507 30.19 0.50 24.68
C ASP A 507 30.95 1.13 23.50
N ASP A 508 30.59 2.34 23.08
CA ASP A 508 31.31 3.11 22.05
C ASP A 508 32.60 3.78 22.59
N LEU A 509 32.75 3.86 23.92
CA LEU A 509 33.88 4.52 24.60
C LEU A 509 34.91 3.54 25.18
N LEU A 510 34.57 2.25 25.22
CA LEU A 510 35.42 1.13 25.65
C LEU A 510 35.92 0.36 24.42
#